data_AF-U2LL41-F1
#
_entry.id   AF-U2LL41-F1
#
_cell.length_a   1.000
_cell.length_b   1.000
_cell.length_c   1.000
_cell.angle_alpha   90.00
_cell.angle_beta   90.00
_cell.angle_gamma   90.00
#
_symmetry.space_group_name_H-M   'P 1'
#
loop_
_entity.id
_entity.type
_entity.pdbx_description
1 polymer ?
#
loop_
_entity_poly.entity_id
_entity_poly.type
_entity_poly.pdbx_seq_one_letter_code
_entity_poly.pdbx_strand_id
1 'polypeptide(L)'
;MKWDDLLTVPYKANGRDMSGMDCYGLVLECCRRNGTPLRDVRYEGTEISADTLSFYTRAVNVRPIESAEAGAIIECEYEGNLHIGFLVDTKTVLHMTYECMRVSPLLAFRHVQFYEVIKK
;
A
#
# COMPACT_ATOMS: atom_id res chain seq x y z
N MET A 1 -4.59 19.21 2.18
CA MET A 1 -3.25 18.60 2.18
C MET A 1 -3.15 17.54 1.08
N LYS A 2 -1.94 17.05 0.79
CA LYS A 2 -1.60 16.17 -0.37
C LYS A 2 -2.43 14.88 -0.48
N TRP A 3 -3.10 14.45 0.60
CA TRP A 3 -3.76 13.15 0.73
C TRP A 3 -5.25 13.23 1.08
N ASP A 4 -5.77 14.41 1.41
CA ASP A 4 -7.09 14.53 2.08
C ASP A 4 -8.25 14.05 1.20
N ASP A 5 -8.12 14.21 -0.11
CA ASP A 5 -9.09 13.75 -1.10
C ASP A 5 -9.20 12.22 -1.16
N LEU A 6 -8.18 11.49 -0.70
CA LEU A 6 -8.18 10.03 -0.63
C LEU A 6 -9.00 9.51 0.56
N LEU A 7 -9.28 10.33 1.57
CA LEU A 7 -10.06 9.93 2.76
C LEU A 7 -11.50 9.54 2.42
N THR A 8 -12.05 10.11 1.34
CA THR A 8 -13.42 9.87 0.91
C THR A 8 -13.55 8.85 -0.22
N VAL A 9 -12.43 8.30 -0.70
CA VAL A 9 -12.45 7.29 -1.78
C VAL A 9 -12.95 5.96 -1.22
N PRO A 10 -14.04 5.40 -1.77
CA PRO A 10 -14.59 4.15 -1.27
C PRO A 10 -13.67 2.97 -1.58
N TYR A 11 -13.80 1.91 -0.79
CA TYR A 11 -13.19 0.64 -1.13
C TYR A 11 -13.78 0.08 -2.43
N LYS A 12 -12.91 -0.41 -3.32
CA LYS A 12 -13.30 -1.17 -4.51
C LYS A 12 -12.20 -2.17 -4.82
N ALA A 13 -12.54 -3.46 -4.81
CA ALA A 13 -11.61 -4.51 -5.21
C ALA A 13 -11.08 -4.25 -6.63
N ASN A 14 -9.76 -4.33 -6.81
CA ASN A 14 -9.05 -3.99 -8.05
C ASN A 14 -9.27 -2.54 -8.51
N GLY A 15 -9.71 -1.66 -7.60
CA GLY A 15 -9.89 -0.24 -7.83
C GLY A 15 -8.56 0.49 -7.97
N ARG A 16 -8.48 1.44 -8.90
CA ARG A 16 -7.26 2.18 -9.27
C ARG A 16 -7.51 3.69 -9.45
N ASP A 17 -8.68 4.18 -9.05
CA ASP A 17 -9.09 5.57 -9.31
C ASP A 17 -10.01 6.12 -8.21
N MET A 18 -10.39 7.38 -8.32
CA MET A 18 -11.22 8.07 -7.32
C MET A 18 -12.66 7.54 -7.20
N SER A 19 -13.12 6.67 -8.13
CA SER A 19 -14.40 5.95 -7.99
C SER A 19 -14.30 4.77 -7.03
N GLY A 20 -13.07 4.35 -6.69
CA GLY A 20 -12.78 3.41 -5.63
C GLY A 20 -11.41 2.76 -5.79
N MET A 21 -10.80 2.41 -4.66
CA MET A 21 -9.47 1.82 -4.59
C MET A 21 -9.45 0.64 -3.62
N ASP A 22 -8.55 -0.32 -3.84
CA ASP A 22 -8.14 -1.28 -2.83
C ASP A 22 -6.82 -0.82 -2.18
N CYS A 23 -6.23 -1.66 -1.32
CA CYS A 23 -4.96 -1.35 -0.65
C CYS A 23 -3.85 -1.06 -1.66
N TYR A 24 -3.80 -1.80 -2.77
CA TYR A 24 -2.79 -1.60 -3.81
C TYR A 24 -3.05 -0.37 -4.67
N GLY A 25 -4.29 -0.12 -5.07
CA GLY A 25 -4.72 1.08 -5.78
C GLY A 25 -4.37 2.35 -5.01
N LEU A 26 -4.57 2.34 -3.69
CA LEU A 26 -4.16 3.46 -2.84
C LEU A 26 -2.63 3.64 -2.83
N VAL A 27 -1.86 2.58 -2.65
CA VAL A 27 -0.38 2.68 -2.66
C VAL A 27 0.13 3.15 -4.02
N LEU A 28 -0.43 2.69 -5.14
CA LEU A 28 -0.10 3.18 -6.49
C LEU A 28 -0.28 4.71 -6.58
N GLU A 29 -1.41 5.22 -6.12
CA GLU A 29 -1.72 6.65 -6.15
C GLU A 29 -0.79 7.45 -5.21
N CYS A 30 -0.52 6.94 -4.00
CA CYS A 30 0.42 7.54 -3.07
C CYS A 30 1.84 7.62 -3.65
N CYS A 31 2.34 6.52 -4.19
CA CYS A 31 3.63 6.41 -4.86
C CYS A 31 3.74 7.37 -6.05
N ARG A 32 2.69 7.47 -6.88
CA ARG A 32 2.61 8.42 -8.00
C ARG A 32 2.72 9.87 -7.52
N ARG A 33 1.94 10.25 -6.50
CA ARG A 33 1.99 11.59 -5.88
C ARG A 33 3.31 11.88 -5.17
N ASN A 34 4.04 10.84 -4.74
CA ASN A 34 5.35 10.96 -4.12
C ASN A 34 6.51 11.05 -5.12
N GLY A 35 6.26 10.96 -6.43
CA GLY A 35 7.32 10.96 -7.45
C GLY A 35 8.14 9.67 -7.49
N THR A 36 7.59 8.59 -6.95
CA THR A 36 8.18 7.25 -6.91
C THR A 36 7.17 6.24 -7.48
N PRO A 37 6.83 6.33 -8.78
CA PRO A 37 5.73 5.56 -9.36
C PRO A 37 5.98 4.05 -9.22
N LEU A 38 5.06 3.39 -8.54
CA LEU A 38 5.01 1.94 -8.42
C LEU A 38 4.39 1.35 -9.69
N ARG A 39 4.98 0.29 -10.22
CA ARG A 39 4.45 -0.43 -11.39
C ARG A 39 3.14 -1.11 -11.00
N ASP A 40 2.05 -0.79 -11.69
CA ASP A 40 0.75 -1.46 -11.56
C ASP A 40 0.80 -2.87 -12.14
N VAL A 41 0.57 -3.86 -11.30
CA VAL A 41 0.42 -5.27 -11.69
C VAL A 41 -1.01 -5.71 -11.43
N ARG A 42 -1.62 -6.37 -12.42
CA ARG A 42 -2.95 -6.96 -12.28
C ARG A 42 -2.82 -8.32 -11.62
N TYR A 43 -3.63 -8.55 -10.60
CA TYR A 43 -3.81 -9.83 -9.94
C TYR A 43 -5.28 -10.25 -10.02
N GLU A 44 -5.53 -11.55 -10.01
CA GLU A 44 -6.89 -12.10 -9.95
C GLU A 44 -7.18 -12.48 -8.48
N GLY A 45 -8.27 -11.95 -7.92
CA GLY A 45 -8.71 -12.24 -6.54
C GLY A 45 -8.95 -10.98 -5.69
N THR A 46 -9.79 -11.11 -4.66
CA THR A 46 -10.08 -10.05 -3.67
C THR A 46 -9.26 -10.20 -2.39
N GLU A 47 -8.81 -11.42 -2.10
CA GLU A 47 -8.00 -11.79 -0.95
C GLU A 47 -6.85 -12.65 -1.47
N ILE A 48 -5.63 -12.23 -1.17
CA ILE A 48 -4.43 -12.97 -1.53
C ILE A 48 -3.83 -13.47 -0.23
N SER A 49 -3.65 -14.78 -0.12
CA SER A 49 -2.98 -15.37 1.04
C SER A 49 -1.61 -14.74 1.19
N ALA A 50 -1.22 -14.43 2.43
CA ALA A 50 0.10 -13.95 2.78
C ALA A 50 1.22 -14.88 2.24
N ASP A 51 0.96 -16.17 2.05
CA ASP A 51 1.92 -17.11 1.48
C ASP A 51 2.25 -16.85 -0.02
N THR A 52 1.46 -16.02 -0.69
CA THR A 52 1.66 -15.64 -2.11
C THR A 52 2.66 -14.47 -2.27
N LEU A 53 3.28 -14.03 -1.17
CA LEU A 53 4.22 -12.90 -1.01
C LEU A 53 5.28 -12.73 -2.12
N SER A 54 5.67 -13.82 -2.77
CA SER A 54 6.68 -13.78 -3.85
C SER A 54 6.18 -13.12 -5.14
N PHE A 55 4.86 -12.97 -5.34
CA PHE A 55 4.30 -12.40 -6.56
C PHE A 55 4.44 -10.87 -6.62
N TYR A 56 4.11 -10.17 -5.53
CA TYR A 56 4.21 -8.70 -5.49
C TYR A 56 5.66 -8.22 -5.54
N THR A 57 6.53 -8.77 -4.69
CA THR A 57 7.94 -8.36 -4.60
C THR A 57 8.76 -8.63 -5.88
N ARG A 58 8.39 -9.60 -6.71
CA ARG A 58 9.09 -9.89 -7.99
C ARG A 58 8.53 -9.12 -9.18
N ALA A 59 7.25 -8.78 -9.18
CA ALA A 59 6.60 -8.15 -10.32
C ALA A 59 6.69 -6.61 -10.29
N VAL A 60 6.80 -6.02 -9.10
CA VAL A 60 6.87 -4.56 -8.91
C VAL A 60 8.31 -4.05 -8.76
N ASN A 61 8.55 -2.79 -9.12
CA ASN A 61 9.86 -2.13 -9.07
C ASN A 61 10.22 -1.69 -7.65
N VAL A 62 10.35 -2.64 -6.71
CA VAL A 62 10.69 -2.37 -5.32
C VAL A 62 11.91 -3.16 -4.85
N ARG A 63 12.54 -2.73 -3.75
CA ARG A 63 13.47 -3.55 -2.96
C ARG A 63 13.14 -3.46 -1.48
N PRO A 64 13.44 -4.50 -0.69
CA PRO A 64 13.30 -4.45 0.75
C PRO A 64 14.27 -3.43 1.34
N ILE A 65 13.85 -2.78 2.43
CA ILE A 65 14.67 -1.90 3.27
C ILE A 65 14.56 -2.35 4.73
N GLU A 66 15.58 -2.06 5.54
CA GLU A 66 15.65 -2.56 6.92
C GLU A 66 14.80 -1.76 7.92
N SER A 67 14.40 -0.54 7.56
CA SER A 67 13.72 0.37 8.48
C SER A 67 12.66 1.23 7.80
N ALA A 68 11.73 1.77 8.60
CA ALA A 68 10.67 2.63 8.11
C ALA A 68 11.24 3.98 7.62
N GLU A 69 10.94 4.31 6.37
CA GLU A 69 11.33 5.58 5.74
C GLU A 69 10.11 6.28 5.15
N ALA A 70 10.15 7.62 5.11
CA ALA A 70 9.09 8.39 4.46
C ALA A 70 9.04 8.05 2.96
N GLY A 71 7.86 7.70 2.46
CA GLY A 71 7.66 7.24 1.09
C GLY A 71 7.83 5.74 0.87
N ALA A 72 8.18 4.98 1.91
CA ALA A 72 8.25 3.53 1.83
C ALA A 72 6.85 2.89 1.80
N ILE A 73 6.80 1.69 1.25
CA ILE A 73 5.63 0.81 1.25
C ILE A 73 5.79 -0.13 2.44
N ILE A 74 4.69 -0.36 3.17
CA ILE A 74 4.62 -1.45 4.14
C ILE A 74 3.87 -2.63 3.53
N GLU A 75 4.32 -3.82 3.87
CA GLU A 75 3.57 -5.06 3.71
C GLU A 75 3.36 -5.64 5.10
N CYS A 76 2.14 -6.09 5.39
CA CYS A 76 1.75 -6.55 6.71
C CYS A 76 0.55 -7.49 6.62
N GLU A 77 0.20 -8.09 7.75
CA GLU A 77 -1.06 -8.80 7.92
C GLU A 77 -2.11 -7.85 8.50
N TYR A 78 -3.30 -7.81 7.88
CA TYR A 78 -4.46 -7.09 8.39
C TYR A 78 -5.69 -7.98 8.27
N GLU A 79 -6.37 -8.25 9.40
CA GLU A 79 -7.52 -9.16 9.47
C GLU A 79 -7.26 -10.55 8.84
N GLY A 80 -6.04 -11.08 9.00
CA GLY A 80 -5.63 -12.38 8.47
C GLY A 80 -5.27 -12.39 6.98
N ASN A 81 -5.31 -11.23 6.32
CA ASN A 81 -5.02 -11.09 4.90
C ASN A 81 -3.74 -10.29 4.64
N LEU A 82 -3.11 -10.55 3.48
CA LEU A 82 -2.04 -9.71 2.98
C LEU A 82 -2.55 -8.28 2.77
N HIS A 83 -1.84 -7.31 3.35
CA HIS A 83 -2.24 -5.92 3.30
C HIS A 83 -1.04 -5.00 3.15
N ILE A 84 -1.24 -3.89 2.46
CA ILE A 84 -0.19 -2.93 2.18
C ILE A 84 -0.62 -1.50 2.49
N GLY A 85 0.36 -0.66 2.77
CA GLY A 85 0.16 0.75 3.07
C GLY A 85 1.35 1.60 2.64
N PHE A 86 1.19 2.90 2.74
CA PHE A 86 2.19 3.89 2.36
C PHE A 86 2.60 4.73 3.57
N LEU A 87 3.89 4.79 3.86
CA LEU A 87 4.44 5.61 4.94
C LEU A 87 4.56 7.06 4.48
N VAL A 88 3.78 7.97 5.08
CA VAL A 88 3.94 9.43 4.82
C VAL A 88 5.10 10.03 5.62
N ASP A 89 5.45 9.38 6.72
CA ASP A 89 6.62 9.62 7.57
C ASP A 89 7.03 8.27 8.21
N THR A 90 7.95 8.27 9.17
CA THR A 90 8.47 7.02 9.79
C THR A 90 7.49 6.32 10.74
N LYS A 91 6.30 6.88 10.98
CA LYS A 91 5.32 6.42 11.98
C LYS A 91 3.88 6.41 11.47
N THR A 92 3.58 7.06 10.35
CA THR A 92 2.20 7.28 9.88
C THR A 92 1.97 6.54 8.57
N VAL A 93 0.98 5.65 8.57
CA VAL A 93 0.63 4.79 7.43
C VAL A 93 -0.72 5.19 6.86
N LEU A 94 -0.75 5.44 5.55
CA LEU A 94 -1.98 5.49 4.77
C LEU A 94 -2.30 4.09 4.25
N HIS A 95 -3.51 3.62 4.49
CA HIS A 95 -3.94 2.31 3.99
C HIS A 95 -5.44 2.30 3.69
N MET A 96 -5.87 1.40 2.81
CA MET A 96 -7.29 1.25 2.46
C MET A 96 -7.93 0.17 3.32
N THR A 97 -9.11 0.43 3.88
CA THR A 97 -9.96 -0.60 4.50
C THR A 97 -11.29 -0.69 3.75
N TYR A 98 -12.15 -1.63 4.11
CA TYR A 98 -13.52 -1.69 3.58
C TYR A 98 -14.35 -0.42 3.87
N GLU A 99 -13.93 0.40 4.83
CA GLU A 99 -14.58 1.66 5.20
C GLU A 99 -13.87 2.92 4.66
N CYS A 100 -13.16 2.81 3.53
CA CYS A 100 -12.33 3.85 2.89
C CYS A 100 -10.90 3.93 3.45
N MET A 101 -10.13 4.92 3.00
CA MET A 101 -8.77 5.14 3.49
C MET A 101 -8.77 5.45 5.00
N ARG A 102 -7.76 4.94 5.70
CA ARG A 102 -7.45 5.23 7.10
C ARG A 102 -6.01 5.71 7.23
N VAL A 103 -5.81 6.57 8.23
CA VAL A 103 -4.50 7.02 8.68
C VAL A 103 -4.25 6.37 10.03
N SER A 104 -3.25 5.50 10.09
CA SER A 104 -2.97 4.68 11.26
C SER A 104 -1.51 4.79 11.67
N PRO A 105 -1.20 4.71 12.98
CA PRO A 105 0.19 4.60 13.40
C PRO A 105 0.79 3.27 12.95
N LEU A 106 2.06 3.26 12.55
CA LEU A 106 2.81 2.07 12.15
C LEU A 106 2.76 0.96 13.22
N LEU A 107 2.71 1.35 14.49
CA LEU A 107 2.59 0.44 15.64
C LEU A 107 1.27 -0.36 15.68
N ALA A 108 0.25 0.02 14.90
CA ALA A 108 -1.00 -0.73 14.81
C ALA A 108 -0.87 -2.00 13.96
N PHE A 109 0.21 -2.14 13.17
CA PHE A 109 0.41 -3.25 12.25
C PHE A 109 1.35 -4.32 12.83
N ARG A 110 1.16 -5.56 12.40
CA ARG A 110 1.99 -6.72 12.80
C ARG A 110 2.66 -7.33 11.57
N HIS A 111 3.76 -8.05 11.81
CA HIS A 111 4.53 -8.73 10.75
C HIS A 111 4.93 -7.81 9.59
N VAL A 112 5.36 -6.59 9.93
CA VAL A 112 5.63 -5.54 8.94
C VAL A 112 6.96 -5.78 8.23
N GLN A 113 6.94 -5.71 6.90
CA GLN A 113 8.10 -5.57 6.04
C GLN A 113 8.07 -4.23 5.32
N PHE A 114 9.25 -3.68 5.03
CA PHE A 114 9.40 -2.36 4.40
C PHE A 114 10.02 -2.49 3.02
N TYR A 115 9.51 -1.69 2.08
CA TYR A 115 10.01 -1.63 0.71
C TYR A 115 10.14 -0.20 0.22
N GLU A 116 11.16 0.08 -0.57
CA GLU A 116 11.28 1.32 -1.34
C GLU A 116 11.06 1.04 -2.83
N VAL A 117 10.51 2.04 -3.55
CA VAL A 117 10.35 1.97 -5.01
C VAL A 117 11.67 2.34 -5.69
N ILE A 118 12.18 1.43 -6.52
CA ILE A 118 13.37 1.68 -7.33
C ILE A 118 12.96 2.48 -8.57
N LYS A 119 13.55 3.67 -8.71
CA LYS A 119 13.50 4.46 -9.94
C LYS A 119 14.40 3.78 -10.97
N LYS A 120 13.80 3.09 -11.94
CA LYS A 120 14.51 2.64 -13.14
C LYS A 120 14.54 3.74 -14.18
#